data_AF-A0A7M2SPA5-F1
#
_entry.id   AF-A0A7M2SPA5-F1
#
_cell.length_a   1.000
_cell.length_b   1.000
_cell.length_c   1.000
_cell.angle_alpha   90.00
_cell.angle_beta   90.00
_cell.angle_gamma   90.00
#
_symmetry.space_group_name_H-M   'P 1'
#
loop_
_entity.id
_entity.type
_entity.pdbx_description
1 polymer ?
#
loop_
_entity_poly.entity_id
_entity_poly.type
_entity_poly.pdbx_seq_one_letter_code
_entity_poly.pdbx_strand_id
1 'polypeptide(L)'
;MTSTAASSPATDGGRDHPSLGDLLAASATSLRRSTAVQALVEEEKLLALDNVRAALVAKEDGVMTCRWQSLAARLYTLDLDEGERAFLGFVLSMVGVRQCHLAAIEHLDERRLKIVLQAVVRLAGNDRIAIGARL
;
A
#
# COMPACT_ATOMS: atom_id res chain seq x y z
N MET A 1 -36.64 -40.40 26.01
CA MET A 1 -35.32 -40.48 26.69
C MET A 1 -34.28 -39.85 25.77
N THR A 2 -33.77 -38.69 26.20
CA THR A 2 -32.43 -38.07 25.92
C THR A 2 -31.70 -38.49 24.63
N SER A 3 -31.59 -37.63 23.61
CA SER A 3 -30.63 -36.50 23.46
C SER A 3 -29.17 -36.91 23.64
N THR A 4 -28.35 -36.75 22.60
CA THR A 4 -27.04 -36.05 22.64
C THR A 4 -26.51 -35.90 21.21
N ALA A 5 -26.53 -34.66 20.72
CA ALA A 5 -25.77 -34.22 19.57
C ALA A 5 -24.28 -34.13 19.96
N ALA A 6 -23.40 -34.76 19.19
CA ALA A 6 -21.97 -34.54 19.30
C ALA A 6 -21.60 -33.31 18.45
N SER A 7 -21.64 -32.14 19.07
CA SER A 7 -20.85 -30.99 18.63
C SER A 7 -19.44 -31.12 19.18
N SER A 8 -18.44 -30.95 18.33
CA SER A 8 -17.04 -30.70 18.70
C SER A 8 -16.31 -30.13 17.48
N PRO A 9 -15.31 -29.28 17.69
CA PRO A 9 -15.41 -27.97 18.32
C PRO A 9 -15.15 -26.87 17.28
N ALA A 10 -15.67 -25.68 17.55
CA ALA A 10 -15.31 -24.46 16.85
C ALA A 10 -13.78 -24.36 16.77
N THR A 11 -13.27 -24.24 15.56
CA THR A 11 -11.87 -23.90 15.33
C THR A 11 -11.67 -22.50 15.88
N ASP A 12 -10.86 -22.47 16.93
CA ASP A 12 -10.39 -21.33 17.68
C ASP A 12 -10.11 -20.13 16.75
N GLY A 13 -10.77 -19.01 17.04
CA GLY A 13 -10.60 -17.76 16.30
C GLY A 13 -9.16 -17.31 16.41
N GLY A 14 -8.40 -17.53 15.33
CA GLY A 14 -7.07 -16.95 15.16
C GLY A 14 -7.17 -15.47 15.49
N ARG A 15 -6.48 -15.03 16.53
CA ARG A 15 -6.26 -13.61 16.76
C ARG A 15 -5.41 -13.12 15.60
N ASP A 16 -6.08 -12.65 14.55
CA ASP A 16 -5.47 -12.00 13.40
C ASP A 16 -4.61 -10.86 13.91
N HIS A 17 -3.29 -11.08 13.90
CA HIS A 17 -2.36 -10.00 14.17
C HIS A 17 -2.49 -9.02 13.01
N PRO A 18 -2.68 -7.71 13.27
CA PRO A 18 -2.86 -6.74 12.21
C PRO A 18 -1.67 -6.79 11.27
N SER A 19 -1.92 -6.79 9.96
CA SER A 19 -0.86 -6.80 8.96
C SER A 19 -0.04 -5.51 9.05
N LEU A 20 1.18 -5.51 8.49
CA LEU A 20 1.97 -4.28 8.41
C LEU A 20 1.19 -3.17 7.66
N GLY A 21 0.44 -3.54 6.62
CA GLY A 21 -0.42 -2.62 5.90
C GLY A 21 -1.47 -1.96 6.79
N ASP A 22 -2.16 -2.75 7.63
CA ASP A 22 -3.18 -2.25 8.55
C ASP A 22 -2.59 -1.28 9.58
N LEU A 23 -1.41 -1.61 10.11
CA LEU A 23 -0.70 -0.76 11.06
C LEU A 23 -0.30 0.58 10.44
N LEU A 24 0.23 0.57 9.21
CA LEU A 24 0.60 1.79 8.49
C LEU A 24 -0.63 2.61 8.11
N ALA A 25 -1.73 1.97 7.70
CA ALA A 25 -2.97 2.63 7.33
C ALA A 25 -3.59 3.34 8.55
N ALA A 26 -3.57 2.69 9.72
CA ALA A 26 -4.04 3.28 10.97
C ALA A 26 -3.24 4.52 11.40
N SER A 27 -1.95 4.59 11.04
CA SER A 27 -1.08 5.74 11.34
C SER A 27 -1.24 6.95 10.39
N ALA A 28 -1.96 6.78 9.28
CA ALA A 28 -2.01 7.78 8.21
C ALA A 28 -2.99 8.92 8.55
N THR A 29 -2.46 10.11 8.85
CA THR A 29 -3.24 11.26 9.33
C THR A 29 -3.88 12.15 8.26
N SER A 30 -3.76 11.80 6.96
CA SER A 30 -4.32 12.61 5.88
C SER A 30 -4.72 11.75 4.68
N LEU A 31 -5.67 12.22 3.87
CA LEU A 31 -6.12 11.53 2.64
C LEU A 31 -4.95 11.15 1.71
N ARG A 32 -3.98 12.06 1.56
CA ARG A 32 -2.78 11.82 0.74
C ARG A 32 -1.96 10.64 1.27
N ARG A 33 -1.72 10.61 2.58
CA ARG A 33 -0.96 9.53 3.23
C ARG A 33 -1.72 8.22 3.24
N SER A 34 -3.02 8.24 3.55
CA SER A 34 -3.83 7.02 3.57
C SER A 34 -3.94 6.42 2.17
N THR A 35 -4.13 7.24 1.13
CA THR A 35 -4.17 6.77 -0.25
C THR A 35 -2.83 6.18 -0.70
N ALA A 36 -1.71 6.81 -0.33
CA ALA A 36 -0.37 6.28 -0.63
C ALA A 36 -0.09 4.95 0.07
N VAL A 37 -0.47 4.81 1.35
CA VAL A 37 -0.37 3.53 2.07
C VAL A 37 -1.25 2.48 1.41
N GLN A 38 -2.50 2.82 1.09
CA GLN A 38 -3.42 1.91 0.42
C GLN A 38 -2.86 1.40 -0.91
N ALA A 39 -2.25 2.29 -1.72
CA ALA A 39 -1.61 1.88 -2.97
C ALA A 39 -0.47 0.88 -2.73
N LEU A 40 0.36 1.08 -1.70
CA LEU A 40 1.43 0.14 -1.34
C LEU A 40 0.88 -1.22 -0.86
N VAL A 41 -0.20 -1.21 -0.07
CA VAL A 41 -0.87 -2.43 0.40
C VAL A 41 -1.47 -3.19 -0.77
N GLU A 42 -2.14 -2.50 -1.69
CA GLU A 42 -2.73 -3.09 -2.90
C GLU A 42 -1.66 -3.65 -3.85
N GLU A 43 -0.47 -3.04 -3.91
CA GLU A 43 0.66 -3.53 -4.71
C GLU A 43 1.34 -4.76 -4.08
N GLU A 44 1.30 -4.88 -2.75
CA GLU A 44 1.72 -6.04 -1.94
C GLU A 44 3.23 -6.35 -1.97
N LYS A 45 3.81 -6.52 -3.16
CA LYS A 45 5.17 -7.02 -3.37
C LYS A 45 6.22 -6.09 -2.79
N LEU A 46 6.07 -4.78 -2.98
CA LEU A 46 7.04 -3.80 -2.51
C LEU A 46 7.13 -3.76 -0.98
N LEU A 47 6.02 -3.95 -0.26
CA LEU A 47 6.06 -4.04 1.20
C LEU A 47 6.65 -5.38 1.69
N ALA A 48 6.65 -6.42 0.85
CA ALA A 48 7.34 -7.67 1.15
C ALA A 48 8.87 -7.56 1.04
N LEU A 49 9.41 -6.54 0.37
CA LEU A 49 10.84 -6.33 0.23
C LEU A 49 11.48 -5.69 1.47
N ASP A 50 12.52 -6.34 2.02
CA ASP A 50 13.22 -5.91 3.22
C ASP A 50 13.83 -4.51 3.10
N ASN A 51 14.43 -4.22 1.94
CA ASN A 51 15.08 -2.95 1.66
C ASN A 51 14.07 -1.79 1.59
N VAL A 52 12.89 -2.01 1.00
CA VAL A 52 11.78 -1.04 0.97
C VAL A 52 11.25 -0.83 2.38
N ARG A 53 11.00 -1.89 3.15
CA ARG A 53 10.58 -1.75 4.55
C ARG A 53 11.61 -1.00 5.38
N ALA A 54 12.89 -1.31 5.23
CA ALA A 54 13.97 -0.61 5.95
C ALA A 54 14.09 0.88 5.55
N ALA A 55 13.65 1.26 4.35
CA ALA A 55 13.66 2.64 3.90
C ALA A 55 12.39 3.40 4.30
N LEU A 56 11.23 2.73 4.31
CA LEU A 56 9.91 3.34 4.50
C LEU A 56 9.41 3.25 5.94
N VAL A 57 9.58 2.13 6.63
CA VAL A 57 8.89 1.85 7.89
C VAL A 57 9.73 2.29 9.08
N ALA A 58 9.09 2.93 10.05
CA ALA A 58 9.65 3.13 11.38
C ALA A 58 8.63 2.81 12.46
N LYS A 59 9.12 2.54 13.66
CA LYS A 59 8.30 2.42 14.87
C LYS A 59 8.58 3.63 15.75
N GLU A 60 7.61 4.52 15.87
CA GLU A 60 7.68 5.75 16.65
C GLU A 60 6.66 5.64 17.80
N ASP A 61 7.13 5.71 19.04
CA ASP A 61 6.28 5.58 20.24
C ASP A 61 5.35 4.35 20.25
N GLY A 62 5.82 3.24 19.68
CA GLY A 62 5.04 2.00 19.57
C GLY A 62 4.20 1.87 18.30
N VAL A 63 4.01 2.95 17.54
CA VAL A 63 3.19 3.02 16.33
C VAL A 63 4.05 2.83 15.08
N MET A 64 3.62 2.00 14.15
CA MET A 64 4.29 1.87 12.85
C MET A 64 3.92 3.05 11.96
N THR A 65 4.91 3.76 11.42
CA THR A 65 4.73 4.95 10.57
C THR A 65 5.54 4.84 9.28
N CYS A 66 5.16 5.66 8.29
CA CYS A 66 5.88 5.78 7.02
C CYS A 66 6.82 7.00 7.00
N ARG A 67 8.11 6.75 6.84
CA ARG A 67 9.19 7.73 6.59
C ARG A 67 9.35 8.00 5.10
N TRP A 68 8.39 8.70 4.52
CA TRP A 68 8.35 9.02 3.08
C TRP A 68 9.63 9.69 2.54
N GLN A 69 10.23 10.60 3.31
CA GLN A 69 11.49 11.27 2.96
C GLN A 69 12.67 10.29 2.89
N SER A 70 12.72 9.32 3.81
CA SER A 70 13.75 8.28 3.84
C SER A 70 13.63 7.35 2.62
N LEU A 71 12.39 6.98 2.26
CA LEU A 71 12.13 6.21 1.05
C LEU A 71 12.57 6.99 -0.21
N ALA A 72 12.20 8.28 -0.31
CA ALA A 72 12.56 9.12 -1.45
C ALA A 72 14.08 9.28 -1.62
N ALA A 73 14.80 9.49 -0.53
CA ALA A 73 16.26 9.63 -0.54
C ALA A 73 16.99 8.36 -1.02
N ARG A 74 16.36 7.19 -0.85
CA ARG A 74 16.95 5.88 -1.16
C ARG A 74 16.39 5.25 -2.44
N LEU A 75 15.43 5.89 -3.11
CA LEU A 75 14.68 5.29 -4.23
C LEU A 75 15.56 4.61 -5.30
N TYR A 76 16.73 5.19 -5.61
CA TYR A 76 17.67 4.69 -6.62
C TYR A 76 18.72 3.69 -6.08
N THR A 77 18.72 3.42 -4.78
CA THR A 77 19.64 2.47 -4.12
C THR A 77 18.90 1.25 -3.57
N LEU A 78 17.61 1.09 -3.89
CA LEU A 78 16.76 -0.02 -3.40
C LEU A 78 16.73 -1.21 -4.36
N ASP A 79 17.61 -1.25 -5.36
CA ASP A 79 17.70 -2.39 -6.32
C ASP A 79 16.33 -2.77 -6.93
N LEU A 80 15.53 -1.75 -7.23
CA LEU A 80 14.20 -1.89 -7.81
C LEU A 80 14.29 -1.90 -9.33
N ASP A 81 13.41 -2.65 -9.98
CA ASP A 81 13.22 -2.54 -11.41
C ASP A 81 12.59 -1.17 -11.80
N GLU A 82 12.48 -0.90 -13.11
CA GLU A 82 11.94 0.37 -13.59
C GLU A 82 10.46 0.58 -13.23
N GLY A 83 9.64 -0.47 -13.27
CA GLY A 83 8.21 -0.41 -12.98
C GLY A 83 7.93 -0.23 -11.49
N GLU A 84 8.67 -0.94 -10.63
CA GLU A 84 8.68 -0.79 -9.19
C GLU A 84 9.09 0.63 -8.78
N ARG A 85 10.16 1.14 -9.39
CA ARG A 85 10.66 2.49 -9.12
C ARG A 85 9.68 3.56 -9.61
N ALA A 86 9.07 3.37 -10.78
CA ALA A 86 8.04 4.26 -11.31
C ALA A 86 6.82 4.29 -10.37
N PHE A 87 6.36 3.13 -9.92
CA PHE A 87 5.24 3.01 -8.98
C PHE A 87 5.52 3.76 -7.67
N LEU A 88 6.68 3.53 -7.05
CA LEU A 88 7.08 4.28 -5.85
C LEU A 88 7.24 5.78 -6.12
N GLY A 89 7.66 6.17 -7.32
CA GLY A 89 7.67 7.56 -7.77
C GLY A 89 6.28 8.21 -7.69
N PHE A 90 5.26 7.52 -8.20
CA PHE A 90 3.87 7.99 -8.09
C PHE A 90 3.39 8.05 -6.63
N VAL A 91 3.65 7.02 -5.83
CA VAL A 91 3.30 7.02 -4.39
C VAL A 91 3.94 8.20 -3.65
N LEU A 92 5.23 8.47 -3.89
CA LEU A 92 5.94 9.62 -3.30
C LEU A 92 5.40 10.98 -3.79
N SER A 93 4.88 11.03 -5.02
CA SER A 93 4.19 12.21 -5.55
C SER A 93 2.84 12.45 -4.90
N MET A 94 2.08 11.39 -4.57
CA MET A 94 0.79 11.52 -3.87
C MET A 94 0.95 12.18 -2.49
N VAL A 95 2.02 11.84 -1.77
CA VAL A 95 2.34 12.45 -0.46
C VAL A 95 3.09 13.78 -0.57
N GLY A 96 3.43 14.23 -1.77
CA GLY A 96 4.09 15.51 -2.03
C GLY A 96 5.57 15.57 -1.66
N VAL A 97 6.24 14.41 -1.56
CA VAL A 97 7.67 14.33 -1.21
C VAL A 97 8.55 14.44 -2.46
N ARG A 98 8.07 13.98 -3.61
CA ARG A 98 8.83 13.99 -4.87
C ARG A 98 7.89 14.23 -6.06
N GLN A 99 8.34 14.97 -7.07
CA GLN A 99 7.62 15.05 -8.34
C GLN A 99 7.87 13.78 -9.16
N CYS A 100 6.80 13.21 -9.73
CA CYS A 100 6.89 12.12 -10.70
C CYS A 100 6.40 12.63 -12.06
N HIS A 101 7.15 12.36 -13.13
CA HIS A 101 6.74 12.72 -14.48
C HIS A 101 5.65 11.74 -14.96
N LEU A 102 4.57 12.26 -15.56
CA LEU A 102 3.46 11.42 -15.99
C LEU A 102 3.89 10.34 -16.99
N ALA A 103 4.88 10.60 -17.85
CA ALA A 103 5.38 9.60 -18.80
C ALA A 103 5.89 8.31 -18.14
N ALA A 104 6.26 8.33 -16.86
CA ALA A 104 6.69 7.14 -16.13
C ALA A 104 5.60 6.05 -16.03
N ILE A 105 4.34 6.35 -16.39
CA ILE A 105 3.28 5.34 -16.54
C ILE A 105 3.65 4.26 -17.56
N GLU A 106 4.53 4.53 -18.52
CA GLU A 106 4.94 3.55 -19.54
C GLU A 106 5.68 2.35 -18.96
N HIS A 107 6.29 2.50 -17.78
CA HIS A 107 6.97 1.41 -17.07
C HIS A 107 6.05 0.62 -16.14
N LEU A 108 4.79 1.05 -15.96
CA LEU A 108 3.85 0.34 -15.09
C LEU A 108 3.20 -0.82 -15.85
N ASP A 109 3.23 -2.00 -15.23
CA ASP A 109 2.33 -3.08 -15.65
C ASP A 109 0.86 -2.71 -15.39
N GLU A 110 -0.06 -3.48 -16.00
CA GLU A 110 -1.49 -3.23 -15.92
C GLU A 110 -2.00 -3.13 -14.47
N ARG A 111 -1.49 -3.99 -13.58
CA ARG A 111 -1.90 -4.02 -12.18
C ARG A 111 -1.47 -2.74 -11.46
N ARG A 112 -0.21 -2.33 -11.59
CA ARG A 112 0.33 -1.12 -10.97
C ARG A 112 -0.31 0.14 -11.56
N LEU A 113 -0.56 0.17 -12.86
CA LEU A 113 -1.28 1.27 -13.51
C LEU A 113 -2.70 1.42 -12.94
N LYS A 114 -3.44 0.31 -12.81
CA LYS A 114 -4.78 0.33 -12.21
C LYS A 114 -4.76 0.91 -10.79
N ILE A 115 -3.82 0.47 -9.95
CA ILE A 115 -3.67 0.96 -8.57
C ILE A 115 -3.39 2.47 -8.56
N VAL A 116 -2.46 2.95 -9.40
CA VAL A 116 -2.13 4.38 -9.49
C VAL A 116 -3.34 5.20 -9.93
N LEU A 117 -4.08 4.74 -10.94
CA LEU A 117 -5.28 5.42 -11.42
C LEU A 117 -6.38 5.46 -10.35
N GLN A 118 -6.61 4.36 -9.64
CA GLN A 118 -7.54 4.31 -8.51
C GLN A 118 -7.13 5.26 -7.39
N ALA A 119 -5.84 5.35 -7.08
CA ALA A 119 -5.31 6.30 -6.11
C ALA A 119 -5.55 7.76 -6.55
N VAL A 120 -5.34 8.10 -7.82
CA VAL A 120 -5.64 9.45 -8.35
C VAL A 120 -7.12 9.78 -8.20
N VAL A 121 -8.01 8.85 -8.53
CA VAL A 121 -9.46 9.01 -8.38
C VAL A 121 -9.87 9.23 -6.92
N ARG A 122 -9.28 8.46 -5.98
CA ARG A 122 -9.48 8.65 -4.53
C ARG A 122 -9.00 10.02 -4.05
N LEU A 123 -7.83 10.47 -4.50
CA LEU A 123 -7.31 11.81 -4.16
C LEU A 123 -8.19 12.94 -4.69
N ALA A 124 -8.82 12.73 -5.84
CA ALA A 124 -9.78 13.66 -6.41
C ALA A 124 -11.15 13.63 -5.69
N GLY A 125 -11.34 12.76 -4.69
CA GLY A 125 -12.62 12.58 -3.99
C GLY A 125 -13.74 12.09 -4.91
N ASN A 126 -13.40 11.33 -5.96
CA ASN A 126 -14.34 10.93 -7.01
C ASN A 126 -14.67 9.44 -6.96
N ASP A 127 -15.67 9.03 -6.20
CA ASP A 127 -15.99 7.59 -6.06
C ASP A 127 -16.80 7.01 -7.23
N ARG A 128 -17.07 7.82 -8.27
CA ARG A 128 -17.93 7.46 -9.41
C ARG A 128 -17.16 7.02 -10.65
N ILE A 129 -15.86 7.31 -10.72
CA ILE A 129 -15.05 6.96 -11.89
C ILE A 129 -14.60 5.51 -11.74
N ALA A 130 -15.14 4.64 -12.58
CA ALA A 130 -14.69 3.26 -12.66
C ALA A 130 -13.35 3.17 -13.39
N ILE A 131 -12.36 2.54 -12.76
CA ILE A 131 -11.05 2.23 -13.35
C ILE A 131 -10.95 0.72 -13.60
N GLY A 132 -10.90 0.34 -14.87
CA GLY A 132 -10.83 -1.05 -15.32
C GLY A 132 -11.00 -1.14 -16.83
N ALA A 133 -10.82 -2.34 -17.37
CA ALA A 133 -11.03 -2.58 -18.80
C ALA A 133 -12.49 -2.28 -19.19
N ARG A 134 -12.67 -1.68 -20.36
CA ARG A 134 -13.93 -1.77 -21.09
C ARG A 134 -13.97 -3.18 -21.67
N LEU A 135 -14.98 -3.96 -21.30
CA LEU A 135 -15.32 -5.21 -21.98
C LEU A 135 -15.58 -4.98 -23.46
#